data_AF-A0A6N7EV01-F1
#
_entry.id   AF-A0A6N7EV01-F1
#
_cell.length_a   1.000
_cell.length_b   1.000
_cell.length_c   1.000
_cell.angle_alpha   90.00
_cell.angle_beta   90.00
_cell.angle_gamma   90.00
#
_symmetry.space_group_name_H-M   'P 1'
#
loop_
_entity.id
_entity.type
_entity.pdbx_description
1 polymer ?
#
loop_
_entity_poly.entity_id
_entity_poly.type
_entity_poly.pdbx_seq_one_letter_code
_entity_poly.pdbx_strand_id
1 'polypeptide(L)'
;MADKTTDEGVDNPYESPGESVYQQIEQAAGSQFIHSDGLTKCVVWALYAQVVVAVISIISGFMEYQLLTDYERGVYASQDEAVADGEANDRRQMVIAIGYGAVFIISGFLILKWVYRANYNARQLGAVGMKFTPGWSVGWYFIPIMSLWKPFQAMREIWQVSHNPKDWQSVEAGSILGAWWAFFLINGWLGRVVYNQSNRAEEIAEFKQAASLSLASDVVGIILALVTLLLVNKIYRAQIDQYNRLFSTP
;
A
#
# COMPACT_ATOMS: atom_id res chain seq x y z
N MET A 1 -25.87 -73.22 16.37
CA MET A 1 -24.83 -72.21 16.61
C MET A 1 -24.66 -71.46 15.30
N ALA A 2 -25.20 -70.23 15.22
CA ALA A 2 -25.05 -69.39 14.04
C ALA A 2 -23.75 -68.59 14.16
N ASP A 3 -22.91 -68.74 13.15
CA ASP A 3 -21.60 -68.12 13.00
C ASP A 3 -21.77 -66.61 12.78
N LYS A 4 -21.15 -65.80 13.65
CA LYS A 4 -21.11 -64.34 13.51
C LYS A 4 -19.92 -64.01 12.63
N THR A 5 -20.17 -63.84 11.33
CA THR A 5 -19.25 -63.13 10.43
C THR A 5 -19.06 -61.71 10.95
N THR A 6 -17.88 -61.39 11.46
CA THR A 6 -17.41 -60.04 11.71
C THR A 6 -17.29 -59.32 10.38
N ASP A 7 -18.16 -58.33 10.17
CA ASP A 7 -18.07 -57.36 9.09
C ASP A 7 -16.82 -56.50 9.36
N GLU A 8 -15.68 -56.91 8.80
CA GLU A 8 -14.49 -56.08 8.75
C GLU A 8 -14.82 -54.91 7.83
N GLY A 9 -15.16 -53.78 8.45
CA GLY A 9 -15.52 -52.53 7.77
C GLY A 9 -14.50 -52.20 6.70
N VAL A 10 -14.88 -52.41 5.45
CA VAL A 10 -14.15 -51.98 4.28
C VAL A 10 -14.18 -50.45 4.32
N ASP A 11 -13.05 -49.85 4.70
CA ASP A 11 -12.84 -48.40 4.70
C ASP A 11 -13.23 -47.88 3.31
N ASN A 12 -14.39 -47.24 3.22
CA ASN A 12 -14.95 -46.80 1.95
C ASN A 12 -14.17 -45.54 1.54
N PRO A 13 -13.31 -45.60 0.50
CA PRO A 13 -12.45 -44.48 0.13
C PRO A 13 -13.23 -43.28 -0.41
N TYR A 14 -14.56 -43.40 -0.57
CA TYR A 14 -15.47 -42.34 -0.98
C TYR A 14 -16.33 -41.77 0.16
N GLU A 15 -16.15 -42.24 1.39
CA GLU A 15 -16.85 -41.67 2.54
C GLU A 15 -16.31 -40.26 2.82
N SER A 16 -17.21 -39.29 2.97
CA SER A 16 -16.80 -37.92 3.28
C SER A 16 -16.14 -37.91 4.66
N PRO A 17 -15.03 -37.16 4.84
CA PRO A 17 -14.34 -37.08 6.13
C PRO A 17 -15.32 -36.82 7.28
N GLY A 18 -15.10 -37.48 8.42
CA GLY A 18 -15.89 -37.19 9.62
C GLY A 18 -15.72 -35.75 10.09
N GLU A 19 -16.70 -35.23 10.83
CA GLU A 19 -16.71 -33.86 11.38
C GLU A 19 -15.42 -33.52 12.17
N SER A 20 -14.84 -34.50 12.87
CA SER A 20 -13.58 -34.35 13.60
C SER A 20 -12.37 -34.08 12.69
N VAL A 21 -12.36 -34.63 11.47
CA VAL A 21 -11.30 -34.39 10.49
C VAL A 21 -11.40 -32.96 9.95
N TYR A 22 -12.61 -32.48 9.67
CA TYR A 22 -12.83 -31.09 9.27
C TYR A 22 -12.38 -30.10 10.36
N GLN A 23 -12.70 -30.38 11.62
CA GLN A 23 -12.24 -29.55 12.74
C GLN A 23 -10.71 -29.53 12.88
N GLN A 24 -10.04 -30.67 12.69
CA GLN A 24 -8.58 -30.73 12.69
C GLN A 24 -7.95 -29.91 11.55
N ILE A 25 -8.56 -29.95 10.35
CA ILE A 25 -8.11 -29.15 9.21
C ILE A 25 -8.28 -27.66 9.49
N GLU A 26 -9.42 -27.25 10.06
CA GLU A 26 -9.67 -25.86 10.45
C GLU A 26 -8.69 -25.40 11.54
N GLN A 27 -8.46 -26.19 12.59
CA GLN A 27 -7.46 -25.88 13.62
C GLN A 27 -6.03 -25.77 13.05
N ALA A 28 -5.64 -26.68 12.16
CA ALA A 28 -4.33 -26.63 11.50
C ALA A 28 -4.17 -25.37 10.63
N ALA A 29 -5.21 -24.96 9.91
CA ALA A 29 -5.21 -23.71 9.14
C ALA A 29 -5.09 -22.48 10.05
N GLY A 30 -5.83 -22.44 11.16
CA GLY A 30 -5.74 -21.38 12.17
C GLY A 30 -4.33 -21.24 12.76
N SER A 31 -3.60 -22.35 12.94
CA SER A 31 -2.22 -22.35 13.45
C SER A 31 -1.20 -21.73 12.49
N GLN A 32 -1.49 -21.71 11.18
CA GLN A 32 -0.62 -21.14 10.16
C GLN A 32 -0.88 -19.64 9.90
N PHE A 33 -1.97 -19.08 10.43
CA PHE A 33 -2.23 -17.64 10.33
C PHE A 33 -1.16 -16.84 11.08
N ILE A 34 -0.56 -15.83 10.43
CA ILE A 34 0.51 -15.04 11.06
C ILE A 34 -0.01 -13.65 11.39
N HIS A 35 -0.20 -13.39 12.69
CA HIS A 35 -0.58 -12.09 13.22
C HIS A 35 0.29 -10.96 12.66
N SER A 36 -0.37 -9.94 12.11
CA SER A 36 0.28 -8.84 11.38
C SER A 36 0.20 -7.51 12.13
N ASP A 37 -0.14 -7.51 13.43
CA ASP A 37 -0.31 -6.33 14.29
C ASP A 37 0.90 -5.38 14.21
N GLY A 38 2.10 -5.91 14.50
CA GLY A 38 3.33 -5.13 14.51
C GLY A 38 3.65 -4.56 13.13
N LEU A 39 3.51 -5.37 12.07
CA LEU A 39 3.77 -4.94 10.70
C LEU A 39 2.76 -3.87 10.24
N THR A 40 1.49 -4.05 10.56
CA THR A 40 0.42 -3.09 10.25
C THR A 40 0.68 -1.76 10.97
N LYS A 41 1.09 -1.80 12.25
CA LYS A 41 1.51 -0.60 12.99
C LYS A 41 2.70 0.09 12.32
N CYS A 42 3.72 -0.65 11.90
CA CYS A 42 4.86 -0.08 11.17
C CYS A 42 4.43 0.60 9.86
N VAL A 43 3.54 -0.03 9.08
CA VAL A 43 3.00 0.57 7.85
C VAL A 43 2.23 1.85 8.16
N VAL A 44 1.39 1.86 9.19
CA VAL A 44 0.63 3.04 9.61
C VAL A 44 1.57 4.18 10.01
N TRP A 45 2.61 3.91 10.81
CA TRP A 45 3.60 4.94 11.17
C TRP A 45 4.38 5.46 9.96
N ALA A 46 4.73 4.58 9.03
CA ALA A 46 5.39 4.98 7.78
C ALA A 46 4.49 5.89 6.92
N LEU A 47 3.18 5.60 6.85
CA LEU A 47 2.20 6.45 6.17
C LEU A 47 2.01 7.80 6.86
N TYR A 48 2.03 7.86 8.20
CA TYR A 48 2.05 9.14 8.91
C TYR A 48 3.33 9.93 8.63
N ALA A 49 4.49 9.27 8.59
CA ALA A 49 5.75 9.92 8.22
C ALA A 49 5.69 10.47 6.79
N GLN A 50 5.09 9.76 5.84
CA GLN A 50 4.84 10.28 4.48
C GLN A 50 4.02 11.57 4.50
N VAL A 51 2.92 11.62 5.27
CA VAL A 51 2.09 12.82 5.40
C VAL A 51 2.89 13.97 6.01
N VAL A 52 3.65 13.73 7.08
CA VAL A 52 4.46 14.77 7.73
C VAL A 52 5.50 15.33 6.77
N VAL A 53 6.24 14.47 6.05
CA VAL A 53 7.25 14.93 5.09
C VAL A 53 6.61 15.68 3.93
N ALA A 54 5.45 15.25 3.42
CA ALA A 54 4.72 15.97 2.38
C ALA A 54 4.27 17.36 2.85
N VAL A 55 3.83 17.52 4.10
CA VAL A 55 3.51 18.84 4.67
C VAL A 55 4.75 19.73 4.74
N ILE A 56 5.90 19.18 5.15
CA ILE A 56 7.18 19.91 5.15
C ILE A 56 7.58 20.32 3.72
N SER A 57 7.44 19.42 2.74
CA SER A 57 7.67 19.72 1.32
C SER A 57 6.79 20.85 0.82
N ILE A 58 5.49 20.83 1.15
CA ILE A 58 4.55 21.90 0.77
C ILE A 58 5.00 23.25 1.32
N ILE A 59 5.35 23.30 2.61
CA ILE A 59 5.85 24.54 3.24
C ILE A 59 7.11 25.03 2.52
N SER A 60 8.07 24.14 2.25
CA SER A 60 9.30 24.49 1.53
C SER A 60 9.03 24.93 0.08
N GLY A 61 8.07 24.32 -0.60
CA GLY A 61 7.68 24.66 -1.97
C GLY A 61 7.03 26.04 -2.04
N PHE A 62 6.26 26.45 -1.03
CA PHE A 62 5.78 27.84 -0.95
C PHE A 62 6.93 28.84 -0.76
N MET A 63 7.92 28.51 0.07
CA MET A 63 9.12 29.34 0.24
C MET A 63 9.93 29.46 -1.06
N GLU A 64 10.07 28.37 -1.81
CA GLU A 64 10.72 28.37 -3.13
C GLU A 64 9.95 29.21 -4.15
N TYR A 65 8.61 29.07 -4.19
CA TYR A 65 7.78 29.89 -5.09
C TYR A 65 7.90 31.39 -4.78
N GLN A 66 7.99 31.74 -3.48
CA GLN A 66 8.22 33.11 -3.04
C GLN A 66 9.60 33.62 -3.50
N LEU A 67 10.66 32.83 -3.26
CA LEU A 67 12.03 33.15 -3.73
C LEU A 67 12.06 33.45 -5.24
N LEU A 68 11.46 32.57 -6.05
CA LEU A 68 11.41 32.75 -7.50
C LEU A 68 10.62 34.00 -7.92
N THR A 69 9.60 34.37 -7.14
CA THR A 69 8.84 35.61 -7.35
C THR A 69 9.66 36.85 -6.99
N ASP A 70 10.52 36.76 -5.98
CA ASP A 70 11.41 37.85 -5.58
C ASP A 70 12.55 38.07 -6.59
N TYR A 71 13.06 36.99 -7.21
CA TYR A 71 13.96 37.08 -8.38
C TYR A 71 13.28 37.79 -9.57
N GLU A 72 12.06 37.39 -9.92
CA GLU A 72 11.31 37.98 -11.03
C GLU A 72 11.03 39.47 -10.83
N ARG A 73 10.79 39.89 -9.57
CA ARG A 73 10.52 41.29 -9.21
C ARG A 73 11.78 42.14 -9.01
N GLY A 74 12.97 41.55 -9.03
CA GLY A 74 14.23 42.25 -8.82
C GLY A 74 14.34 42.88 -7.43
N VAL A 75 13.84 42.20 -6.38
CA VAL A 75 13.79 42.73 -5.00
C VAL A 75 15.18 42.77 -4.35
N TYR A 76 16.11 41.95 -4.83
CA TYR A 76 17.47 41.81 -4.30
C TYR A 76 18.32 43.06 -4.52
N ALA A 77 19.05 43.47 -3.47
CA ALA A 77 19.91 44.64 -3.53
C ALA A 77 21.23 44.37 -4.27
N SER A 78 21.66 43.10 -4.33
CA SER A 78 22.86 42.68 -5.03
C SER A 78 22.73 41.26 -5.59
N GLN A 79 23.58 40.94 -6.57
CA GLN A 79 23.68 39.58 -7.11
C GLN A 79 24.12 38.57 -6.04
N ASP A 80 25.03 38.96 -5.15
CA ASP A 80 25.56 38.09 -4.10
C ASP A 80 24.46 37.66 -3.11
N GLU A 81 23.55 38.58 -2.75
CA GLU A 81 22.40 38.29 -1.90
C GLU A 81 21.45 37.30 -2.58
N ALA A 82 21.14 37.53 -3.86
CA ALA A 82 20.26 36.67 -4.65
C ALA A 82 20.82 35.25 -4.77
N VAL A 83 22.13 35.12 -5.01
CA VAL A 83 22.82 33.82 -5.09
C VAL A 83 22.81 33.09 -3.75
N ALA A 84 23.08 33.79 -2.63
CA ALA A 84 23.10 33.18 -1.31
C ALA A 84 21.74 32.58 -0.91
N ASP A 85 20.63 33.27 -1.19
CA ASP A 85 19.28 32.76 -0.94
C ASP A 85 18.94 31.56 -1.83
N GLY A 86 19.41 31.58 -3.09
CA GLY A 86 19.28 30.46 -4.03
C GLY A 86 19.97 29.20 -3.52
N GLU A 87 21.24 29.32 -3.11
CA GLU A 87 21.99 28.21 -2.54
C GLU A 87 21.38 27.67 -1.24
N ALA A 88 20.80 28.55 -0.41
CA ALA A 88 20.08 28.15 0.80
C ALA A 88 18.80 27.38 0.48
N ASN A 89 18.06 27.81 -0.55
CA ASN A 89 16.90 27.10 -1.08
C ASN A 89 17.26 25.72 -1.63
N ASP A 90 18.26 25.64 -2.51
CA ASP A 90 18.68 24.40 -3.14
C ASP A 90 19.12 23.37 -2.10
N ARG A 91 19.86 23.82 -1.08
CA ARG A 91 20.26 22.96 0.04
C ARG A 91 19.05 22.45 0.82
N ARG A 92 18.07 23.30 1.11
CA ARG A 92 16.82 22.93 1.80
C ARG A 92 16.04 21.91 0.98
N GLN A 93 15.85 22.16 -0.31
CA GLN A 93 15.13 21.26 -1.21
C GLN A 93 15.85 19.92 -1.36
N MET A 94 17.18 19.91 -1.45
CA MET A 94 17.98 18.68 -1.48
C MET A 94 17.78 17.84 -0.21
N VAL A 95 17.85 18.45 0.97
CA VAL A 95 17.64 17.73 2.25
C VAL A 95 16.23 17.15 2.34
N ILE A 96 15.22 17.93 1.95
CA ILE A 96 13.82 17.48 1.91
C ILE A 96 13.66 16.32 0.92
N ALA A 97 14.21 16.43 -0.29
CA ALA A 97 14.14 15.40 -1.31
C ALA A 97 14.78 14.07 -0.84
N ILE A 98 15.93 14.13 -0.18
CA ILE A 98 16.60 12.96 0.41
C ILE A 98 15.71 12.34 1.51
N GLY A 99 15.18 13.15 2.41
CA GLY A 99 14.27 12.69 3.47
C GLY A 99 13.00 12.05 2.91
N TYR A 100 12.38 12.69 1.92
CA TYR A 100 11.19 12.20 1.23
C TYR A 100 11.48 10.85 0.56
N GLY A 101 12.58 10.75 -0.19
CA GLY A 101 13.02 9.52 -0.85
C GLY A 101 13.25 8.37 0.15
N ALA A 102 13.91 8.65 1.27
CA ALA A 102 14.14 7.65 2.32
C ALA A 102 12.83 7.12 2.92
N VAL A 103 11.92 8.02 3.32
CA VAL A 103 10.61 7.61 3.87
C VAL A 103 9.80 6.86 2.81
N PHE A 104 9.86 7.27 1.54
CA PHE A 104 9.16 6.60 0.45
C PHE A 104 9.65 5.16 0.25
N ILE A 105 10.97 4.94 0.20
CA ILE A 105 11.57 3.61 0.04
C ILE A 105 11.21 2.70 1.22
N ILE A 106 11.35 3.20 2.46
CA ILE A 106 11.01 2.45 3.68
C ILE A 106 9.52 2.08 3.69
N SER A 107 8.65 3.04 3.38
CA SER A 107 7.20 2.83 3.31
C SER A 107 6.85 1.79 2.24
N GLY A 108 7.44 1.90 1.04
CA GLY A 108 7.24 0.95 -0.05
C GLY A 108 7.61 -0.47 0.36
N PHE A 109 8.78 -0.67 0.98
CA PHE A 109 9.19 -1.99 1.47
C PHE A 109 8.22 -2.55 2.52
N LEU A 110 7.81 -1.74 3.50
CA LEU A 110 6.87 -2.15 4.55
C LEU A 110 5.49 -2.50 3.98
N ILE A 111 4.97 -1.69 3.04
CA ILE A 111 3.69 -1.92 2.38
C ILE A 111 3.75 -3.20 1.54
N LEU A 112 4.80 -3.41 0.75
CA LEU A 112 4.94 -4.64 -0.05
C LEU A 112 5.04 -5.89 0.83
N LYS A 113 5.81 -5.81 1.93
CA LYS A 113 5.86 -6.88 2.93
C LYS A 113 4.48 -7.13 3.56
N TRP A 114 3.72 -6.08 3.82
CA TRP A 114 2.35 -6.18 4.34
C TRP A 114 1.39 -6.79 3.31
N VAL A 115 1.47 -6.43 2.02
CA VAL A 115 0.67 -7.04 0.94
C VAL A 115 0.94 -8.54 0.84
N TYR A 116 2.22 -8.95 0.90
CA TYR A 116 2.60 -10.35 0.96
C TYR A 116 1.93 -11.05 2.15
N ARG A 117 2.04 -10.47 3.35
CA ARG A 117 1.48 -11.02 4.59
C ARG A 117 -0.05 -11.12 4.52
N ALA A 118 -0.72 -10.08 4.03
CA ALA A 118 -2.16 -10.03 3.88
C ALA A 118 -2.67 -11.10 2.91
N ASN A 119 -2.00 -11.31 1.78
CA ASN A 119 -2.35 -12.41 0.87
C ASN A 119 -2.14 -13.79 1.50
N TYR A 120 -1.00 -13.99 2.18
CA TYR A 120 -0.72 -15.24 2.87
C TYR A 120 -1.80 -15.57 3.91
N ASN A 121 -2.12 -14.60 4.78
CA ASN A 121 -3.14 -14.74 5.81
C ASN A 121 -4.53 -14.98 5.22
N ALA A 122 -4.89 -14.29 4.14
CA ALA A 122 -6.16 -14.49 3.43
C ALA A 122 -6.37 -15.97 3.03
N ARG A 123 -5.30 -16.68 2.65
CA ARG A 123 -5.36 -18.11 2.33
C ARG A 123 -5.56 -18.98 3.58
N GLN A 124 -4.95 -18.61 4.71
CA GLN A 124 -5.11 -19.33 5.98
C GLN A 124 -6.52 -19.16 6.58
N LEU A 125 -7.28 -18.17 6.12
CA LEU A 125 -8.70 -18.02 6.48
C LEU A 125 -9.64 -18.97 5.69
N GLY A 126 -9.08 -19.94 4.95
CA GLY A 126 -9.85 -20.98 4.24
C GLY A 126 -10.27 -20.60 2.82
N ALA A 127 -9.69 -19.55 2.24
CA ALA A 127 -10.06 -19.11 0.90
C ALA A 127 -9.54 -20.05 -0.19
N VAL A 128 -10.46 -20.57 -1.00
CA VAL A 128 -10.17 -21.40 -2.17
C VAL A 128 -10.27 -20.55 -3.44
N GLY A 129 -9.42 -20.83 -4.43
CA GLY A 129 -9.53 -20.23 -5.77
C GLY A 129 -8.89 -18.84 -5.95
N MET A 130 -8.16 -18.31 -4.96
CA MET A 130 -7.38 -17.07 -5.14
C MET A 130 -6.32 -17.22 -6.23
N LYS A 131 -6.31 -16.33 -7.23
CA LYS A 131 -5.42 -16.38 -8.40
C LYS A 131 -4.03 -15.83 -8.09
N PHE A 132 -3.92 -14.84 -7.21
CA PHE A 132 -2.65 -14.21 -6.89
C PHE A 132 -2.00 -14.89 -5.70
N THR A 133 -0.77 -15.41 -5.88
CA THR A 133 0.04 -15.90 -4.75
C THR A 133 0.62 -14.73 -3.94
N PRO A 134 1.10 -14.96 -2.70
CA PRO A 134 1.71 -13.91 -1.90
C PRO A 134 2.88 -13.21 -2.61
N GLY A 135 3.75 -13.99 -3.26
CA GLY A 135 4.89 -13.46 -4.03
C GLY A 135 4.45 -12.63 -5.23
N TRP A 136 3.50 -13.13 -6.03
CA TRP A 136 3.01 -12.39 -7.20
C TRP A 136 2.18 -11.16 -6.83
N SER A 137 1.54 -11.13 -5.66
CA SER A 137 0.89 -9.92 -5.14
C SER A 137 1.86 -8.75 -4.96
N VAL A 138 3.16 -9.05 -4.80
CA VAL A 138 4.25 -8.07 -4.76
C VAL A 138 4.97 -7.94 -6.10
N GLY A 139 5.27 -9.05 -6.77
CA GLY A 139 6.07 -9.07 -8.01
C GLY A 139 5.49 -8.22 -9.14
N TRP A 140 4.16 -8.09 -9.22
CA TRP A 140 3.51 -7.30 -10.27
C TRP A 140 3.80 -5.80 -10.20
N TYR A 141 4.20 -5.26 -9.05
CA TYR A 141 4.61 -3.84 -8.95
C TYR A 141 5.90 -3.55 -9.74
N PHE A 142 6.72 -4.55 -10.02
CA PHE A 142 8.03 -4.40 -10.66
C PHE A 142 8.02 -4.66 -12.18
N ILE A 143 6.86 -5.01 -12.74
CA ILE A 143 6.72 -5.27 -14.18
C ILE A 143 5.97 -4.07 -14.80
N PRO A 144 6.64 -3.21 -15.60
CA PRO A 144 6.10 -1.89 -15.97
C PRO A 144 4.67 -1.91 -16.53
N ILE A 145 4.40 -2.75 -17.54
CA ILE A 145 3.08 -2.82 -18.18
C ILE A 145 2.04 -3.41 -17.22
N MET A 146 2.41 -4.47 -16.51
CA MET A 146 1.48 -5.21 -15.64
C MET A 146 1.18 -4.46 -14.34
N SER A 147 2.09 -3.59 -13.91
CA SER A 147 1.96 -2.74 -12.72
C SER A 147 0.77 -1.79 -12.80
N LEU A 148 0.21 -1.56 -14.00
CA LEU A 148 -0.95 -0.69 -14.23
C LEU A 148 -2.29 -1.28 -13.78
N TRP A 149 -2.40 -2.60 -13.60
CA TRP A 149 -3.67 -3.22 -13.14
C TRP A 149 -3.52 -4.48 -12.30
N LYS A 150 -2.40 -5.23 -12.40
CA LYS A 150 -2.24 -6.48 -11.65
C LYS A 150 -2.18 -6.27 -10.13
N PRO A 151 -1.52 -5.24 -9.59
CA PRO A 151 -1.54 -5.01 -8.14
C PRO A 151 -2.93 -4.68 -7.61
N PHE A 152 -3.72 -3.91 -8.37
CA PHE A 152 -5.13 -3.68 -8.05
C PHE A 152 -5.93 -4.99 -7.99
N GLN A 153 -5.76 -5.88 -8.96
CA GLN A 153 -6.44 -7.18 -8.96
C GLN A 153 -6.05 -8.03 -7.74
N ALA A 154 -4.77 -8.05 -7.38
CA ALA A 154 -4.29 -8.77 -6.19
C ALA A 154 -4.87 -8.19 -4.89
N MET A 155 -4.85 -6.86 -4.73
CA MET A 155 -5.44 -6.18 -3.57
C MET A 155 -6.95 -6.35 -3.48
N ARG A 156 -7.63 -6.42 -4.62
CA ARG A 156 -9.07 -6.74 -4.69
C ARG A 156 -9.36 -8.15 -4.18
N GLU A 157 -8.60 -9.16 -4.61
CA GLU A 157 -8.76 -10.53 -4.07
C GLU A 157 -8.51 -10.56 -2.56
N ILE A 158 -7.43 -9.91 -2.08
CA ILE A 158 -7.13 -9.80 -0.65
C ILE A 158 -8.32 -9.16 0.10
N TRP A 159 -8.86 -8.06 -0.40
CA TRP A 159 -10.00 -7.38 0.20
C TRP A 159 -11.22 -8.31 0.29
N GLN A 160 -11.62 -8.91 -0.83
CA GLN A 160 -12.80 -9.77 -0.92
C GLN A 160 -12.70 -10.95 0.04
N VAL A 161 -11.57 -11.65 0.02
CA VAL A 161 -11.31 -12.78 0.90
C VAL A 161 -11.29 -12.38 2.36
N SER A 162 -10.69 -11.24 2.68
CA SER A 162 -10.62 -10.77 4.07
C SER A 162 -12.00 -10.51 4.68
N HIS A 163 -13.01 -10.18 3.85
CA HIS A 163 -14.38 -9.93 4.32
C HIS A 163 -15.26 -11.18 4.34
N ASN A 164 -15.08 -12.11 3.40
CA ASN A 164 -15.80 -13.39 3.40
C ASN A 164 -14.99 -14.47 2.66
N PRO A 165 -14.14 -15.26 3.36
CA PRO A 165 -13.27 -16.24 2.70
C PRO A 165 -14.00 -17.37 1.97
N LYS A 166 -15.20 -17.75 2.41
CA LYS A 166 -15.95 -18.89 1.85
C LYS A 166 -16.69 -18.55 0.55
N ASP A 167 -17.16 -17.31 0.43
CA ASP A 167 -17.87 -16.81 -0.75
C ASP A 167 -17.34 -15.43 -1.17
N TRP A 168 -16.01 -15.33 -1.30
CA TRP A 168 -15.35 -14.04 -1.54
C TRP A 168 -15.65 -13.47 -2.93
N GLN A 169 -15.98 -14.32 -3.91
CA GLN A 169 -16.29 -13.89 -5.26
C GLN A 169 -17.58 -13.05 -5.34
N SER A 170 -18.52 -13.22 -4.40
CA SER A 170 -19.73 -12.41 -4.31
C SER A 170 -19.51 -11.07 -3.59
N VAL A 171 -18.38 -10.91 -2.87
CA VAL A 171 -18.06 -9.68 -2.15
C VAL A 171 -17.72 -8.57 -3.14
N GLU A 172 -18.42 -7.45 -3.03
CA GLU A 172 -18.09 -6.26 -3.82
C GLU A 172 -16.74 -5.67 -3.40
N ALA A 173 -15.98 -5.22 -4.40
CA ALA A 173 -14.77 -4.44 -4.15
C ALA A 173 -15.16 -3.09 -3.54
N GLY A 174 -14.72 -2.79 -2.32
CA GLY A 174 -15.02 -1.51 -1.69
C GLY A 174 -14.52 -0.34 -2.53
N SER A 175 -15.31 0.74 -2.62
CA SER A 175 -14.97 1.96 -3.39
C SER A 175 -13.60 2.54 -3.03
N ILE A 176 -13.14 2.30 -1.80
CA ILE A 176 -11.80 2.67 -1.31
C ILE A 176 -10.65 2.04 -2.14
N LEU A 177 -10.81 0.83 -2.68
CA LEU A 177 -9.81 0.21 -3.55
C LEU A 177 -9.67 0.97 -4.86
N GLY A 178 -10.80 1.38 -5.45
CA GLY A 178 -10.82 2.15 -6.69
C GLY A 178 -10.16 3.52 -6.48
N ALA A 179 -10.52 4.20 -5.39
CA ALA A 179 -9.90 5.48 -5.02
C ALA A 179 -8.38 5.32 -4.79
N TRP A 180 -7.96 4.33 -3.99
CA TRP A 180 -6.56 4.04 -3.73
C TRP A 180 -5.77 3.85 -5.03
N TRP A 181 -6.30 3.05 -5.96
CA TRP A 181 -5.61 2.75 -7.21
C TRP A 181 -5.56 3.95 -8.15
N ALA A 182 -6.65 4.72 -8.24
CA ALA A 182 -6.68 5.95 -9.02
C ALA A 182 -5.63 6.94 -8.51
N PHE A 183 -5.58 7.19 -7.21
CA PHE A 183 -4.58 8.07 -6.60
C PHE A 183 -3.16 7.53 -6.74
N PHE A 184 -2.96 6.21 -6.66
CA PHE A 184 -1.64 5.59 -6.88
C PHE A 184 -1.12 5.86 -8.30
N LEU A 185 -1.97 5.67 -9.32
CA LEU A 185 -1.60 5.94 -10.71
C LEU A 185 -1.39 7.43 -10.98
N ILE A 186 -2.27 8.30 -10.47
CA ILE A 186 -2.14 9.77 -10.60
C ILE A 186 -0.84 10.24 -9.95
N ASN A 187 -0.54 9.79 -8.74
CA ASN A 187 0.68 10.15 -8.02
C ASN A 187 1.94 9.68 -8.75
N GLY A 188 1.95 8.44 -9.26
CA GLY A 188 3.08 7.93 -10.04
C GLY A 188 3.30 8.69 -11.36
N TRP A 189 2.21 9.08 -12.02
CA TRP A 189 2.28 9.93 -13.22
C TRP A 189 2.78 11.35 -12.89
N LEU A 190 2.20 12.01 -11.88
CA LEU A 190 2.62 13.35 -11.43
C LEU A 190 4.09 13.39 -11.05
N GLY A 191 4.58 12.42 -10.28
CA GLY A 191 5.99 12.33 -9.91
C GLY A 191 6.92 12.29 -11.13
N ARG A 192 6.52 11.60 -12.20
CA ARG A 192 7.28 11.58 -13.46
C ARG A 192 7.23 12.91 -14.20
N VAL A 193 6.08 13.59 -14.21
CA VAL A 193 5.94 14.92 -14.83
C VAL A 193 6.79 15.95 -14.08
N VAL A 194 6.69 16.00 -12.75
CA VAL A 194 7.47 16.89 -11.88
C VAL A 194 8.96 16.66 -12.11
N TYR A 195 9.44 15.42 -12.03
CA TYR A 195 10.86 15.10 -12.24
C TYR A 195 11.37 15.55 -13.61
N ASN A 196 10.59 15.29 -14.67
CA ASN A 196 10.99 15.70 -16.01
C ASN A 196 10.98 17.21 -16.20
N GLN A 197 10.01 17.92 -15.61
CA GLN A 197 9.90 19.37 -15.69
C GLN A 197 11.04 20.04 -14.92
N SER A 198 11.31 19.60 -13.67
CA SER A 198 12.40 20.13 -12.84
C SER A 198 13.77 19.97 -13.50
N ASN A 199 14.02 18.84 -14.18
CA ASN A 199 15.30 18.60 -14.87
C ASN A 199 15.47 19.37 -16.18
N ARG A 200 14.41 20.00 -16.70
CA ARG A 200 14.42 20.75 -17.96
C ARG A 200 14.25 22.24 -17.77
N ALA A 201 13.96 22.69 -16.55
CA ALA A 201 13.76 24.10 -16.26
C ALA A 201 15.08 24.86 -16.36
N GLU A 202 15.11 25.88 -17.20
CA GLU A 202 16.23 26.80 -17.38
C GLU A 202 15.84 28.25 -17.05
N GLU A 203 14.53 28.56 -17.12
CA GLU A 203 13.99 29.88 -16.84
C GLU A 203 13.19 29.94 -15.52
N ILE A 204 13.15 31.13 -14.90
CA ILE A 204 12.41 31.37 -13.63
C ILE A 204 10.94 30.94 -13.76
N ALA A 205 10.29 31.23 -14.89
CA ALA A 205 8.90 30.85 -15.12
C ALA A 205 8.71 29.32 -15.11
N GLU A 206 9.65 28.57 -15.67
CA GLU A 206 9.64 27.10 -15.69
C GLU A 206 9.86 26.52 -14.30
N PHE A 207 10.77 27.11 -13.50
CA PHE A 207 10.95 26.74 -12.09
C PHE A 207 9.69 26.99 -11.27
N LYS A 208 9.00 28.13 -11.46
CA LYS A 208 7.73 28.43 -10.78
C LYS A 208 6.63 27.43 -11.15
N GLN A 209 6.59 27.02 -12.42
CA GLN A 209 5.66 26.00 -12.90
C GLN A 209 5.97 24.63 -12.28
N ALA A 210 7.25 24.24 -12.22
CA ALA A 210 7.69 23.02 -11.57
C ALA A 210 7.33 23.01 -10.07
N ALA A 211 7.59 24.10 -9.35
CA ALA A 211 7.26 24.26 -7.94
C ALA A 211 5.74 24.14 -7.71
N SER A 212 4.92 24.79 -8.54
CA SER A 212 3.45 24.70 -8.45
C SER A 212 2.94 23.27 -8.68
N LEU A 213 3.52 22.56 -9.65
CA LEU A 213 3.17 21.18 -9.92
C LEU A 213 3.62 20.25 -8.79
N SER A 214 4.78 20.51 -8.18
CA SER A 214 5.26 19.78 -7.00
C SER A 214 4.30 19.92 -5.83
N LEU A 215 3.82 21.14 -5.54
CA LEU A 215 2.80 21.39 -4.50
C LEU A 215 1.51 20.59 -4.75
N ALA A 216 1.03 20.57 -6.00
CA ALA A 216 -0.15 19.77 -6.37
C ALA A 216 0.11 18.27 -6.18
N SER A 217 1.31 17.79 -6.54
CA SER A 217 1.71 16.40 -6.35
C SER A 217 1.78 16.02 -4.87
N ASP A 218 2.28 16.88 -4.00
CA ASP A 218 2.34 16.62 -2.55
C ASP A 218 0.94 16.49 -1.95
N VAL A 219 -0.02 17.31 -2.37
CA VAL A 219 -1.44 17.21 -1.93
C VAL A 219 -2.04 15.86 -2.35
N VAL A 220 -1.80 15.44 -3.60
CA VAL A 220 -2.23 14.12 -4.09
C VAL A 220 -1.56 12.99 -3.30
N GLY A 221 -0.27 13.14 -2.98
CA GLY A 221 0.49 12.19 -2.16
C GLY A 221 -0.09 12.03 -0.74
N ILE A 222 -0.50 13.13 -0.11
CA ILE A 222 -1.18 13.10 1.20
C ILE A 222 -2.51 12.33 1.09
N ILE A 223 -3.32 12.62 0.08
CA ILE A 223 -4.60 11.91 -0.12
C ILE A 223 -4.35 10.42 -0.34
N LEU A 224 -3.38 10.05 -1.18
CA LEU A 224 -2.99 8.66 -1.40
C LEU A 224 -2.55 7.97 -0.11
N ALA A 225 -1.74 8.63 0.72
CA ALA A 225 -1.29 8.09 2.00
C ALA A 225 -2.45 7.83 2.96
N LEU A 226 -3.40 8.76 3.06
CA LEU A 226 -4.61 8.62 3.89
C LEU A 226 -5.53 7.50 3.39
N VAL A 227 -5.77 7.42 2.09
CA VAL A 227 -6.58 6.35 1.49
C VAL A 227 -5.90 4.99 1.68
N THR A 228 -4.57 4.90 1.54
CA THR A 228 -3.79 3.69 1.82
C THR A 228 -3.88 3.29 3.28
N LEU A 229 -3.80 4.24 4.21
CA LEU A 229 -3.95 4.01 5.65
C LEU A 229 -5.31 3.41 5.96
N LEU A 230 -6.38 3.98 5.39
CA LEU A 230 -7.74 3.45 5.57
C LEU A 230 -7.89 2.05 4.97
N LEU A 231 -7.34 1.81 3.78
CA LEU A 231 -7.40 0.51 3.10
C LEU A 231 -6.69 -0.59 3.91
N VAL A 232 -5.46 -0.33 4.35
CA VAL A 232 -4.65 -1.25 5.17
C VAL A 232 -5.38 -1.59 6.46
N ASN A 233 -5.91 -0.59 7.18
CA ASN A 233 -6.62 -0.81 8.43
C ASN A 233 -7.92 -1.60 8.24
N LYS A 234 -8.69 -1.34 7.16
CA LYS A 234 -9.92 -2.07 6.88
C LYS A 234 -9.65 -3.54 6.57
N ILE A 235 -8.68 -3.84 5.71
CA ILE A 235 -8.29 -5.22 5.40
C ILE A 235 -7.78 -5.91 6.65
N TYR A 236 -6.89 -5.27 7.40
CA TYR A 236 -6.34 -5.83 8.64
C TYR A 236 -7.44 -6.22 9.63
N ARG A 237 -8.38 -5.30 9.92
CA ARG A 237 -9.49 -5.57 10.83
C ARG A 237 -10.37 -6.71 10.33
N ALA A 238 -10.72 -6.71 9.05
CA ALA A 238 -11.52 -7.78 8.45
C ALA A 238 -10.85 -9.15 8.61
N GLN A 239 -9.53 -9.24 8.39
CA GLN A 239 -8.78 -10.49 8.60
C GLN A 239 -8.76 -10.95 10.06
N ILE A 240 -8.57 -10.04 11.01
CA ILE A 240 -8.56 -10.37 12.44
C ILE A 240 -9.96 -10.77 12.93
N ASP A 241 -11.01 -10.05 12.52
CA ASP A 241 -12.38 -10.39 12.86
C ASP A 241 -12.75 -11.77 12.33
N GLN A 242 -12.34 -12.09 11.10
CA GLN A 242 -12.56 -13.38 10.49
C GLN A 242 -11.76 -14.50 11.16
N TYR A 243 -10.49 -14.24 11.50
CA TYR A 243 -9.68 -15.17 12.28
C TYR A 243 -10.36 -15.51 13.61
N ASN A 244 -10.82 -14.49 14.35
CA ASN A 244 -11.46 -14.67 15.64
C ASN A 244 -12.77 -15.48 15.54
N ARG A 245 -13.55 -15.25 14.47
CA ARG A 245 -14.79 -16.01 14.21
C ARG A 245 -14.53 -17.48 13.90
N LEU A 246 -13.45 -17.79 13.18
CA LEU A 246 -13.16 -19.15 12.73
C LEU A 246 -12.41 -19.97 13.78
N PHE A 247 -11.56 -19.33 14.57
CA PHE A 247 -10.56 -20.04 15.38
C PHE A 247 -10.52 -19.62 16.85
N SER A 248 -11.30 -18.63 17.28
CA SER A 248 -11.20 -18.07 18.64
C SER A 248 -12.49 -18.12 19.46
N THR A 249 -13.46 -18.97 19.12
CA THR A 249 -14.57 -19.27 20.04
C THR A 249 -14.18 -20.37 21.05
N PRO A 250 -14.57 -20.19 22.33
CA PRO A 250 -14.14 -21.02 23.48
C PRO A 250 -14.67 -22.45 23.46
#